data_AF-A0A5B1RE79-F1
#
_entry.id   AF-A0A5B1RE79-F1
#
_cell.length_a   1.000
_cell.length_b   1.000
_cell.length_c   1.000
_cell.angle_alpha   90.00
_cell.angle_beta   90.00
_cell.angle_gamma   90.00
#
_symmetry.space_group_name_H-M   'P 1'
#
loop_
_entity.id
_entity.type
_entity.pdbx_description
1 polymer ?
#
loop_
_entity_poly.entity_id
_entity_poly.type
_entity_poly.pdbx_seq_one_letter_code
_entity_poly.pdbx_strand_id
1 'polypeptide(L)'
;MARDLDRYLPFRENGPSVLAIRRAGGPFSPEHIRTKAGFFSALVFRGVTFSTEFAIQHRTLFHDLNDWNVYIQSVIDNSPSSLPATYFCKKHAYGSTTDRSVDHVQKYWEVAEEHWETMVGLDGKANSFKAFRDEIVKGKNAHGNSLYHAFGPLTGYLLTADYAEAGLIQIPTKEEMGDLIVDIGAGAVSALEEMGLVRKKPS
;
A
#
# COMPACT_ATOMS: atom_id res chain seq x y z
N MET A 1 -11.37 -7.03 23.09
CA MET A 1 -10.19 -6.55 22.34
C MET A 1 -10.13 -7.33 21.03
N ALA A 2 -10.46 -6.70 19.91
CA ALA A 2 -10.28 -7.32 18.61
C ALA A 2 -8.77 -7.54 18.38
N ARG A 3 -8.37 -8.81 18.18
CA ARG A 3 -7.05 -9.14 17.62
C ARG A 3 -6.92 -8.36 16.31
N ASP A 4 -5.81 -7.66 16.07
CA ASP A 4 -5.55 -6.84 14.88
C ASP A 4 -5.78 -7.68 13.60
N LEU A 5 -7.00 -7.65 13.05
CA LEU A 5 -7.42 -8.58 11.99
C LEU A 5 -6.70 -8.30 10.67
N ASP A 6 -6.35 -7.04 10.41
CA ASP A 6 -5.51 -6.67 9.26
C ASP A 6 -4.13 -7.31 9.33
N ARG A 7 -3.63 -7.64 10.54
CA ARG A 7 -2.32 -8.27 10.76
C ARG A 7 -2.38 -9.79 10.88
N TYR A 8 -3.42 -10.32 11.52
CA TYR A 8 -3.46 -11.73 11.95
C TYR A 8 -4.35 -12.63 11.10
N LEU A 9 -5.15 -12.10 10.18
CA LEU A 9 -5.89 -12.96 9.26
C LEU A 9 -4.93 -13.60 8.26
N PRO A 10 -5.00 -14.93 8.05
CA PRO A 10 -4.14 -15.63 7.09
C PRO A 10 -4.43 -15.21 5.64
N PHE A 11 -5.67 -14.81 5.38
CA PHE A 11 -6.16 -14.27 4.11
C PHE A 11 -6.26 -12.75 4.24
N ARG A 12 -5.21 -12.05 3.82
CA ARG A 12 -5.06 -10.59 3.95
C ARG A 12 -6.21 -9.82 3.29
N GLU A 13 -6.79 -10.38 2.24
CA GLU A 13 -7.93 -9.85 1.49
C GLU A 13 -9.18 -9.66 2.34
N ASN A 14 -9.28 -10.38 3.47
CA ASN A 14 -10.37 -10.27 4.43
C ASN A 14 -10.08 -9.29 5.58
N GLY A 15 -8.91 -8.64 5.57
CA GLY A 15 -8.55 -7.60 6.53
C GLY A 15 -9.52 -6.41 6.43
N PRO A 16 -10.01 -5.84 7.56
CA PRO A 16 -10.96 -4.73 7.53
C PRO A 16 -10.54 -3.55 6.66
N SER A 17 -9.26 -3.16 6.71
CA SER A 17 -8.73 -2.06 5.89
C SER A 17 -8.69 -2.42 4.40
N VAL A 18 -8.37 -3.68 4.07
CA VAL A 18 -8.33 -4.18 2.69
C VAL A 18 -9.73 -4.33 2.10
N LEU A 19 -10.70 -4.76 2.90
CA LEU A 19 -12.10 -4.76 2.50
C LEU A 19 -12.61 -3.34 2.25
N ALA A 20 -12.23 -2.38 3.10
CA ALA A 20 -12.67 -0.98 2.96
C ALA A 20 -12.14 -0.32 1.68
N ILE A 21 -10.83 -0.45 1.40
CA ILE A 21 -10.20 0.16 0.20
C ILE A 21 -10.72 -0.45 -1.12
N ARG A 22 -11.27 -1.66 -1.08
CA ARG A 22 -11.82 -2.38 -2.25
C ARG A 22 -13.33 -2.25 -2.43
N ARG A 23 -14.01 -1.46 -1.60
CA ARG A 23 -15.43 -1.17 -1.79
C ARG A 23 -15.67 -0.50 -3.13
N ALA A 24 -16.91 -0.61 -3.63
CA ALA A 24 -17.33 0.10 -4.84
C ALA A 24 -17.02 1.61 -4.71
N GLY A 25 -16.47 2.21 -5.77
CA GLY A 25 -16.00 3.59 -5.77
C GLY A 25 -14.65 3.83 -5.07
N GLY A 26 -14.00 2.80 -4.53
CA GLY A 26 -12.63 2.87 -4.02
C GLY A 26 -11.57 2.95 -5.14
N PRO A 27 -10.29 3.15 -4.80
CA PRO A 27 -9.22 3.34 -5.79
C PRO A 27 -8.94 2.12 -6.66
N PHE A 28 -9.30 0.92 -6.21
CA PHE A 28 -9.14 -0.32 -6.97
C PHE A 28 -10.41 -0.70 -7.75
N SER A 29 -11.45 0.14 -7.76
CA SER A 29 -12.65 -0.12 -8.54
C SER A 29 -12.38 0.07 -10.05
N PRO A 30 -13.15 -0.56 -10.95
CA PRO A 30 -12.95 -0.44 -12.40
C PRO A 30 -12.91 1.01 -12.91
N GLU A 31 -13.64 1.91 -12.24
CA GLU A 31 -13.72 3.33 -12.60
C GLU A 31 -12.44 4.11 -12.25
N HIS A 32 -11.67 3.66 -11.25
CA HIS A 32 -10.56 4.43 -10.68
C HIS A 32 -9.19 3.75 -10.81
N ILE A 33 -9.16 2.43 -11.00
CA ILE A 33 -7.92 1.62 -10.96
C ILE A 33 -6.88 2.06 -12.00
N ARG A 34 -7.32 2.66 -13.12
CA ARG A 34 -6.46 3.22 -14.18
C ARG A 34 -6.47 4.74 -14.21
N THR A 35 -6.60 5.39 -13.05
CA THR A 35 -6.65 6.84 -12.95
C THR A 35 -5.59 7.36 -11.99
N LYS A 36 -5.17 8.61 -12.19
CA LYS A 36 -4.31 9.33 -11.24
C LYS A 36 -4.87 9.34 -9.82
N ALA A 37 -6.17 9.63 -9.68
CA ALA A 37 -6.85 9.67 -8.38
C ALA A 37 -6.81 8.31 -7.66
N GLY A 38 -7.09 7.23 -8.39
CA GLY A 38 -7.00 5.87 -7.85
C GLY A 38 -5.57 5.50 -7.45
N PHE A 39 -4.59 5.81 -8.28
CA PHE A 39 -3.17 5.57 -7.98
C PHE A 39 -2.70 6.34 -6.75
N PHE A 40 -2.96 7.65 -6.70
CA PHE A 40 -2.67 8.49 -5.54
C PHE A 40 -3.30 7.93 -4.26
N SER A 41 -4.57 7.58 -4.31
CA SER A 41 -5.30 7.04 -3.15
C SER A 41 -4.78 5.67 -2.69
N ALA A 42 -4.34 4.81 -3.62
CA ALA A 42 -3.70 3.54 -3.29
C ALA A 42 -2.34 3.75 -2.59
N LEU A 43 -1.56 4.75 -3.01
CA LEU A 43 -0.32 5.15 -2.33
C LEU A 43 -0.61 5.66 -0.91
N VAL A 44 -1.60 6.55 -0.76
CA VAL A 44 -2.03 7.06 0.56
C VAL A 44 -2.48 5.92 1.46
N PHE A 45 -3.22 4.94 0.95
CA PHE A 45 -3.64 3.78 1.71
C PHE A 45 -2.45 2.99 2.27
N ARG A 46 -1.55 2.51 1.40
CA ARG A 46 -0.43 1.67 1.86
C ARG A 46 0.62 2.48 2.65
N GLY A 47 0.87 3.72 2.24
CA GLY A 47 1.83 4.63 2.85
C GLY A 47 1.37 5.21 4.19
N VAL A 48 0.05 5.40 4.40
CA VAL A 48 -0.46 6.19 5.54
C VAL A 48 -1.60 5.49 6.29
N THR A 49 -2.72 5.22 5.63
CA THR A 49 -3.98 4.91 6.34
C THR A 49 -4.24 3.42 6.59
N PHE A 50 -3.46 2.50 6.01
CA PHE A 50 -3.61 1.07 6.27
C PHE A 50 -3.50 0.73 7.78
N SER A 51 -4.41 -0.13 8.25
CA SER A 51 -4.60 -0.55 9.65
C SER A 51 -4.95 0.60 10.59
N THR A 52 -5.68 1.60 10.10
CA THR A 52 -6.21 2.69 10.93
C THR A 52 -7.74 2.70 10.92
N GLU A 53 -8.32 3.29 11.96
CA GLU A 53 -9.77 3.50 12.06
C GLU A 53 -10.29 4.36 10.91
N PHE A 54 -9.51 5.37 10.50
CA PHE A 54 -9.83 6.23 9.37
C PHE A 54 -10.09 5.42 8.09
N ALA A 55 -9.20 4.47 7.73
CA ALA A 55 -9.36 3.69 6.51
C ALA A 55 -10.61 2.79 6.50
N ILE A 56 -11.15 2.44 7.66
CA ILE A 56 -12.31 1.55 7.79
C ILE A 56 -13.62 2.34 7.73
N GLN A 57 -13.64 3.52 8.36
CA GLN A 57 -14.86 4.31 8.58
C GLN A 57 -15.10 5.39 7.53
N HIS A 58 -14.05 5.83 6.84
CA HIS A 58 -14.12 6.96 5.91
C HIS A 58 -13.95 6.54 4.45
N ARG A 59 -14.17 7.49 3.54
CA ARG A 59 -13.88 7.28 2.12
C ARG A 59 -12.40 7.02 1.92
N THR A 60 -12.09 6.25 0.88
CA THR A 60 -10.73 5.83 0.59
C THR A 60 -10.23 6.30 -0.78
N LEU A 61 -11.06 7.03 -1.51
CA LEU A 61 -10.70 7.70 -2.77
C LEU A 61 -10.60 9.20 -2.53
N PHE A 62 -9.50 9.77 -3.01
CA PHE A 62 -9.17 11.19 -3.00
C PHE A 62 -8.76 11.59 -4.41
N HIS A 63 -9.38 12.64 -4.95
CA HIS A 63 -9.18 13.04 -6.35
C HIS A 63 -7.85 13.75 -6.59
N ASP A 64 -7.42 14.51 -5.58
CA ASP A 64 -6.16 15.26 -5.59
C ASP A 64 -5.70 15.57 -4.15
N LEU A 65 -4.56 16.26 -4.04
CA LEU A 65 -3.99 16.67 -2.75
C LEU A 65 -4.93 17.62 -1.97
N ASN A 66 -5.66 18.49 -2.66
CA ASN A 66 -6.57 19.42 -2.00
C ASN A 66 -7.81 18.70 -1.46
N ASP A 67 -8.38 17.76 -2.22
CA ASP A 67 -9.49 16.90 -1.81
C ASP A 67 -9.12 16.05 -0.57
N TRP A 68 -7.88 15.55 -0.51
CA TRP A 68 -7.34 14.93 0.72
C TRP A 68 -7.30 15.92 1.89
N ASN A 69 -6.66 17.09 1.72
CA ASN A 69 -6.47 18.06 2.80
C ASN A 69 -7.80 18.57 3.36
N VAL A 70 -8.74 18.97 2.49
CA VAL A 70 -10.07 19.45 2.88
C VAL A 70 -10.82 18.36 3.64
N TYR A 71 -10.74 17.11 3.18
CA TYR A 71 -11.44 16.02 3.85
C TYR A 71 -10.85 15.68 5.22
N ILE A 72 -9.54 15.57 5.33
CA ILE A 72 -8.88 15.34 6.62
C ILE A 72 -9.23 16.46 7.61
N GLN A 73 -9.19 17.72 7.16
CA GLN A 73 -9.58 18.84 8.00
C GLN A 73 -11.04 18.73 8.44
N SER A 74 -11.96 18.40 7.52
CA SER A 74 -13.37 18.20 7.88
C SER A 74 -13.59 17.06 8.87
N VAL A 75 -12.81 15.97 8.79
CA VAL A 75 -12.88 14.87 9.76
C VAL A 75 -12.37 15.32 11.14
N ILE A 76 -11.33 16.14 11.18
CA ILE A 76 -10.81 16.73 12.42
C ILE A 76 -11.85 17.67 13.04
N ASP A 77 -12.41 18.59 12.24
CA ASP A 77 -13.36 19.62 12.70
C ASP A 77 -14.68 19.03 13.21
N ASN A 78 -15.12 17.92 12.61
CA ASN A 78 -16.35 17.23 13.01
C ASN A 78 -16.14 16.15 14.08
N SER A 79 -14.91 15.94 14.55
CA SER A 79 -14.65 14.96 15.60
C SER A 79 -15.09 15.52 16.96
N PRO A 80 -15.92 14.79 17.72
CA PRO A 80 -16.39 15.26 19.04
C PRO A 80 -15.27 15.33 20.10
N SER A 81 -14.09 14.78 19.79
CA SER A 81 -12.93 14.75 20.67
C SER A 81 -11.62 14.78 19.88
N SER A 82 -10.51 15.09 20.54
CA SER A 82 -9.18 15.02 19.94
C SER A 82 -8.91 13.60 19.41
N LEU A 83 -8.62 13.49 18.12
CA LEU A 83 -8.29 12.21 17.49
C LEU A 83 -6.93 11.72 17.98
N PRO A 84 -6.76 10.40 18.21
CA PRO A 84 -5.47 9.86 18.59
C PRO A 84 -4.46 9.99 17.43
N ALA A 85 -3.16 10.08 17.76
CA ALA A 85 -2.10 10.18 16.75
C ALA A 85 -2.11 9.03 15.71
N THR A 86 -2.63 7.87 16.09
CA THR A 86 -2.74 6.68 15.23
C THR A 86 -3.97 6.67 14.32
N TYR A 87 -4.87 7.66 14.43
CA TYR A 87 -6.14 7.67 13.71
C TYR A 87 -5.94 7.70 12.20
N PHE A 88 -5.03 8.56 11.72
CA PHE A 88 -4.73 8.68 10.29
C PHE A 88 -3.53 7.81 9.87
N CYS A 89 -2.56 7.58 10.77
CA CYS A 89 -1.37 6.79 10.45
C CYS A 89 -0.89 5.94 11.64
N LYS A 90 -0.85 4.62 11.45
CA LYS A 90 -0.28 3.68 12.41
C LYS A 90 1.12 3.23 11.96
N LYS A 91 2.17 3.80 12.54
CA LYS A 91 3.58 3.51 12.16
C LYS A 91 4.00 2.04 12.30
N HIS A 92 3.29 1.26 13.12
CA HIS A 92 3.55 -0.17 13.37
C HIS A 92 2.59 -1.11 12.63
N ALA A 93 1.84 -0.64 11.62
CA ALA A 93 0.86 -1.47 10.92
C ALA A 93 1.45 -2.74 10.30
N TYR A 94 2.73 -2.72 9.94
CA TYR A 94 3.45 -3.87 9.37
C TYR A 94 4.39 -4.56 10.37
N GLY A 95 4.18 -4.35 11.68
CA GLY A 95 4.95 -4.99 12.76
C GLY A 95 6.03 -4.09 13.34
N SER A 96 7.08 -3.77 12.58
CA SER A 96 8.14 -2.84 13.01
C SER A 96 7.75 -1.39 12.75
N THR A 97 8.44 -0.44 13.41
CA THR A 97 8.28 0.99 13.11
C THR A 97 8.71 1.24 11.67
N THR A 98 7.82 1.88 10.91
CA THR A 98 8.08 2.28 9.53
C THR A 98 8.10 3.80 9.41
N ASP A 99 8.66 4.31 8.32
CA ASP A 99 8.68 5.74 7.98
C ASP A 99 7.32 6.26 7.49
N ARG A 100 6.21 5.58 7.83
CA ARG A 100 4.87 6.00 7.41
C ARG A 100 4.51 7.32 8.09
N SER A 101 4.04 8.28 7.32
CA SER A 101 3.58 9.57 7.83
C SER A 101 2.55 10.20 6.89
N VAL A 102 1.64 10.99 7.47
CA VAL A 102 0.75 11.88 6.71
C VAL A 102 1.55 12.93 5.92
N ASP A 103 2.77 13.25 6.36
CA ASP A 103 3.65 14.21 5.70
C ASP A 103 4.12 13.74 4.31
N HIS A 104 3.96 12.45 4.01
CA HIS A 104 4.33 11.88 2.70
C HIS A 104 3.23 12.03 1.64
N VAL A 105 2.02 12.45 2.01
CA VAL A 105 0.89 12.53 1.08
C VAL A 105 1.15 13.49 -0.08
N GLN A 106 1.75 14.66 0.18
CA GLN A 106 2.12 15.58 -0.90
C GLN A 106 3.05 14.90 -1.92
N LYS A 107 4.04 14.15 -1.44
CA LYS A 107 4.99 13.44 -2.32
C LYS A 107 4.31 12.32 -3.11
N TYR A 108 3.32 11.65 -2.52
CA TYR A 108 2.52 10.67 -3.26
C TYR A 108 1.69 11.32 -4.37
N TRP A 109 1.23 12.55 -4.17
CA TRP A 109 0.57 13.31 -5.23
C TRP A 109 1.54 13.70 -6.35
N GLU A 110 2.73 14.20 -6.01
CA GLU A 110 3.78 14.53 -6.99
C GLU A 110 4.14 13.30 -7.85
N VAL A 111 4.32 12.14 -7.22
CA VAL A 111 4.56 10.87 -7.94
C VAL A 111 3.36 10.47 -8.79
N ALA A 112 2.14 10.66 -8.29
CA ALA A 112 0.94 10.36 -9.05
C ALA A 112 0.78 11.28 -10.26
N GLU A 113 1.12 12.57 -10.17
CA GLU A 113 1.13 13.48 -11.34
C GLU A 113 2.07 12.99 -12.44
N GLU A 114 3.27 12.54 -12.06
CA GLU A 114 4.32 12.22 -13.02
C GLU A 114 4.25 10.79 -13.57
N HIS A 115 3.81 9.82 -12.76
CA HIS A 115 4.03 8.39 -13.05
C HIS A 115 2.75 7.55 -13.19
N TRP A 116 1.56 8.09 -12.92
CA TRP A 116 0.35 7.27 -12.92
C TRP A 116 0.08 6.62 -14.29
N GLU A 117 0.31 7.31 -15.41
CA GLU A 117 0.06 6.76 -16.75
C GLU A 117 0.95 5.57 -17.07
N THR A 118 2.23 5.66 -16.70
CA THR A 118 3.20 4.59 -16.97
C THR A 118 3.02 3.39 -16.05
N MET A 119 2.50 3.63 -14.83
CA MET A 119 2.25 2.60 -13.82
C MET A 119 0.92 1.90 -14.00
N VAL A 120 -0.18 2.65 -14.14
CA VAL A 120 -1.55 2.11 -14.12
C VAL A 120 -2.42 2.56 -15.30
N GLY A 121 -1.93 3.46 -16.15
CA GLY A 121 -2.65 3.92 -17.35
C GLY A 121 -2.92 2.81 -18.35
N LEU A 122 -3.65 3.15 -19.43
CA LEU A 122 -4.00 2.18 -20.48
C LEU A 122 -2.75 1.64 -21.19
N ASP A 123 -1.76 2.49 -21.42
CA ASP A 123 -0.47 2.15 -22.03
C ASP A 123 0.61 1.78 -20.99
N GLY A 124 0.20 1.40 -19.79
CA GLY A 124 1.09 1.07 -18.68
C GLY A 124 2.15 0.05 -19.09
N LYS A 125 3.40 0.34 -18.75
CA LYS A 125 4.55 -0.53 -19.09
C LYS A 125 4.80 -1.60 -18.03
N ALA A 126 4.30 -1.38 -16.82
CA ALA A 126 4.50 -2.24 -15.65
C ALA A 126 3.44 -3.34 -15.52
N ASN A 127 3.23 -4.14 -16.58
CA ASN A 127 2.16 -5.14 -16.62
C ASN A 127 2.48 -6.44 -15.85
N SER A 128 3.74 -6.66 -15.50
CA SER A 128 4.14 -7.80 -14.67
C SER A 128 4.27 -7.41 -13.20
N PHE A 129 3.99 -8.38 -12.32
CA PHE A 129 4.09 -8.19 -10.87
C PHE A 129 5.48 -7.70 -10.47
N LYS A 130 6.53 -8.32 -11.03
CA LYS A 130 7.91 -7.96 -10.74
C LYS A 130 8.25 -6.55 -11.20
N ALA A 131 7.89 -6.16 -12.42
CA ALA A 131 8.21 -4.83 -12.95
C ALA A 131 7.53 -3.74 -12.13
N PHE A 132 6.24 -3.91 -11.82
CA PHE A 132 5.50 -2.95 -10.99
C PHE A 132 6.10 -2.83 -9.59
N ARG A 133 6.38 -3.96 -8.94
CA ARG A 133 7.00 -3.93 -7.60
C ARG A 133 8.39 -3.31 -7.62
N ASP A 134 9.21 -3.64 -8.61
CA ASP A 134 10.56 -3.10 -8.73
C ASP A 134 10.53 -1.59 -8.91
N GLU A 135 9.59 -1.05 -9.69
CA GLU A 135 9.40 0.40 -9.81
C GLU A 135 8.99 1.03 -8.46
N ILE A 136 8.06 0.41 -7.73
CA ILE A 136 7.63 0.90 -6.41
C ILE A 136 8.79 0.91 -5.39
N VAL A 137 9.61 -0.15 -5.36
CA VAL A 137 10.64 -0.34 -4.31
C VAL A 137 11.97 0.31 -4.67
N LYS A 138 12.34 0.28 -5.96
CA LYS A 138 13.66 0.69 -6.45
C LYS A 138 13.62 1.97 -7.26
N GLY A 139 12.44 2.43 -7.70
CA GLY A 139 12.28 3.67 -8.45
C GLY A 139 12.95 4.84 -7.74
N LYS A 140 13.69 5.64 -8.51
CA LYS A 140 14.42 6.81 -8.02
C LYS A 140 14.00 8.04 -8.79
N ASN A 141 13.88 9.16 -8.09
CA ASN A 141 13.71 10.45 -8.76
C ASN A 141 15.05 10.96 -9.34
N ALA A 142 15.01 12.10 -10.03
CA ALA A 142 16.18 12.71 -10.67
C ALA A 142 17.35 13.00 -9.70
N HIS A 143 17.07 13.06 -8.38
CA HIS A 143 18.07 13.31 -7.34
C HIS A 143 18.61 12.03 -6.70
N GLY A 144 18.22 10.85 -7.18
CA GLY A 144 18.65 9.55 -6.64
C GLY A 144 17.93 9.14 -5.35
N ASN A 145 16.93 9.91 -4.91
CA ASN A 145 16.11 9.57 -3.76
C ASN A 145 15.02 8.56 -4.15
N SER A 146 14.58 7.73 -3.20
CA SER A 146 13.47 6.80 -3.45
C SER A 146 12.22 7.56 -3.89
N LEU A 147 11.65 7.14 -5.01
CA LEU A 147 10.47 7.77 -5.60
C LEU A 147 9.26 7.62 -4.68
N TYR A 148 9.05 6.41 -4.14
CA TYR A 148 7.93 6.10 -3.24
C TYR A 148 8.38 6.08 -1.77
N HIS A 149 8.14 7.19 -1.06
CA HIS A 149 8.50 7.32 0.35
C HIS A 149 7.77 6.31 1.25
N ALA A 150 8.49 5.67 2.18
CA ALA A 150 8.00 4.61 3.06
C ALA A 150 7.58 3.28 2.38
N PHE A 151 7.88 3.10 1.07
CA PHE A 151 7.63 1.85 0.35
C PHE A 151 8.88 0.96 0.35
N GLY A 152 9.03 0.15 1.40
CA GLY A 152 10.03 -0.92 1.44
C GLY A 152 9.57 -2.19 0.71
N PRO A 153 10.40 -3.26 0.73
CA PRO A 153 10.12 -4.53 0.06
C PRO A 153 8.72 -5.11 0.35
N LEU A 154 8.27 -5.05 1.62
CA LEU A 154 6.96 -5.54 2.03
C LEU A 154 5.82 -4.64 1.55
N THR A 155 5.88 -3.33 1.80
CA THR A 155 4.82 -2.39 1.39
C THR A 155 4.66 -2.37 -0.12
N GLY A 156 5.77 -2.41 -0.88
CA GLY A 156 5.75 -2.50 -2.34
C GLY A 156 5.06 -3.78 -2.81
N TYR A 157 5.40 -4.94 -2.24
CA TYR A 157 4.70 -6.19 -2.52
C TYR A 157 3.19 -6.08 -2.24
N LEU A 158 2.81 -5.51 -1.09
CA LEU A 158 1.42 -5.44 -0.69
C LEU A 158 0.58 -4.57 -1.64
N LEU A 159 1.13 -3.44 -2.09
CA LEU A 159 0.50 -2.58 -3.09
C LEU A 159 0.38 -3.29 -4.44
N THR A 160 1.46 -3.91 -4.93
CA THR A 160 1.43 -4.66 -6.20
C THR A 160 0.40 -5.78 -6.15
N ALA A 161 0.31 -6.48 -5.04
CA ALA A 161 -0.66 -7.56 -4.87
C ALA A 161 -2.11 -7.04 -4.78
N ASP A 162 -2.35 -5.83 -4.26
CA ASP A 162 -3.69 -5.22 -4.35
C ASP A 162 -4.11 -4.96 -5.80
N TYR A 163 -3.19 -4.46 -6.63
CA TYR A 163 -3.45 -4.26 -8.06
C TYR A 163 -3.60 -5.58 -8.82
N ALA A 164 -2.85 -6.61 -8.45
CA ALA A 164 -3.00 -7.93 -9.05
C ALA A 164 -4.36 -8.57 -8.70
N GLU A 165 -4.78 -8.48 -7.45
CA GLU A 165 -6.09 -8.99 -7.00
C GLU A 165 -7.25 -8.18 -7.58
N ALA A 166 -7.05 -6.89 -7.86
CA ALA A 166 -8.01 -6.05 -8.59
C ALA A 166 -7.98 -6.26 -10.12
N GLY A 167 -7.11 -7.14 -10.62
CA GLY A 167 -7.07 -7.55 -12.03
C GLY A 167 -6.31 -6.60 -12.97
N LEU A 168 -5.60 -5.60 -12.45
CA LEU A 168 -4.77 -4.72 -13.28
C LEU A 168 -3.45 -5.38 -13.69
N ILE A 169 -2.83 -6.09 -12.74
CA ILE A 169 -1.51 -6.72 -12.90
C ILE A 169 -1.69 -8.23 -12.90
N GLN A 170 -0.85 -8.95 -13.63
CA GLN A 170 -0.85 -10.40 -13.57
C GLN A 170 -0.45 -10.90 -12.18
N ILE A 171 -1.19 -11.90 -11.67
CA ILE A 171 -0.82 -12.65 -10.44
C ILE A 171 0.55 -13.31 -10.68
N PRO A 172 1.50 -13.24 -9.73
CA PRO A 172 2.84 -13.75 -9.93
C PRO A 172 2.82 -15.28 -10.04
N THR A 173 3.80 -15.84 -10.75
CA THR A 173 3.98 -17.31 -10.78
C THR A 173 4.46 -17.84 -9.43
N LYS A 174 4.49 -19.16 -9.26
CA LYS A 174 4.99 -19.79 -8.03
C LYS A 174 6.48 -19.48 -7.81
N GLU A 175 7.24 -19.45 -8.90
CA GLU A 175 8.67 -19.13 -8.91
C GLU A 175 8.90 -17.67 -8.51
N GLU A 176 8.17 -16.74 -9.13
CA GLU A 176 8.21 -15.31 -8.76
C GLU A 176 7.80 -15.10 -7.31
N MET A 177 6.77 -15.82 -6.83
CA MET A 177 6.36 -15.75 -5.42
C MET A 177 7.46 -16.27 -4.49
N GLY A 178 8.16 -17.34 -4.85
CA GLY A 178 9.31 -17.86 -4.11
C GLY A 178 10.42 -16.82 -3.98
N ASP A 179 10.79 -16.18 -5.09
CA ASP A 179 11.79 -15.11 -5.12
C ASP A 179 11.36 -13.91 -4.25
N LEU A 180 10.09 -13.53 -4.32
CA LEU A 180 9.52 -12.44 -3.52
C LEU A 180 9.56 -12.74 -2.02
N ILE A 181 9.25 -13.97 -1.61
CA ILE A 181 9.32 -14.38 -0.20
C ILE A 181 10.74 -14.20 0.33
N VAL A 182 11.74 -14.68 -0.43
CA VAL A 182 13.16 -14.56 -0.06
C VAL A 182 13.61 -13.09 -0.02
N ASP A 183 13.21 -12.28 -1.00
CA ASP A 183 13.56 -10.85 -1.09
C ASP A 183 12.95 -10.01 0.03
N ILE A 184 11.67 -10.26 0.36
CA ILE A 184 10.99 -9.56 1.45
C ILE A 184 11.62 -9.91 2.80
N GLY A 185 12.07 -11.16 2.99
CA GLY A 185 12.81 -11.58 4.17
C GLY A 185 12.05 -11.40 5.50
N ALA A 186 10.71 -11.34 5.45
CA ALA A 186 9.86 -11.13 6.61
C ALA A 186 9.33 -12.48 7.16
N GLY A 187 8.29 -12.44 8.00
CA GLY A 187 7.82 -13.58 8.79
C GLY A 187 7.53 -14.88 8.01
N ALA A 188 7.24 -14.81 6.70
CA ALA A 188 7.09 -16.00 5.87
C ALA A 188 8.39 -16.81 5.74
N VAL A 189 9.54 -16.16 5.58
CA VAL A 189 10.84 -16.84 5.52
C VAL A 189 11.15 -17.50 6.86
N SER A 190 10.93 -16.79 7.97
CA SER A 190 11.13 -17.36 9.31
C SER A 190 10.27 -18.60 9.54
N ALA A 191 9.01 -18.59 9.12
CA ALA A 191 8.15 -19.77 9.20
C ALA A 191 8.67 -20.93 8.33
N LEU A 192 9.13 -20.66 7.10
CA LEU A 192 9.72 -21.68 6.22
C LEU A 192 11.04 -22.25 6.78
N GLU A 193 11.85 -21.42 7.44
CA GLU A 193 13.06 -21.83 8.16
C GLU A 193 12.72 -22.71 9.36
N GLU A 194 11.73 -22.32 10.18
CA GLU A 194 11.23 -23.09 11.32
C GLU A 194 10.66 -24.45 10.90
N MET A 195 10.03 -24.51 9.73
CA MET A 195 9.53 -25.75 9.12
C MET A 195 10.63 -26.58 8.43
N GLY A 196 11.87 -26.08 8.36
CA GLY A 196 12.99 -26.76 7.70
C GLY A 196 12.88 -26.84 6.18
N LEU A 197 12.01 -26.04 5.56
CA LEU A 197 11.76 -26.03 4.11
C LEU A 197 12.78 -25.18 3.35
N VAL A 198 13.39 -24.21 4.02
CA VAL A 198 14.48 -23.38 3.47
C VAL A 198 15.62 -23.29 4.48
N ARG A 199 16.85 -23.14 3.97
CA ARG A 199 18.04 -22.97 4.83
C ARG A 199 18.19 -21.50 5.21
N LYS A 200 18.54 -21.26 6.47
CA LYS A 200 18.91 -19.93 6.96
C LYS A 200 20.07 -19.39 6.14
N LYS A 201 19.91 -18.18 5.60
CA LYS A 201 20.98 -17.52 4.84
C LYS A 201 22.17 -17.28 5.79
N PRO A 202 23.42 -17.60 5.40
CA PRO A 202 24.58 -17.27 6.23
C PRO A 202 24.63 -15.75 6.43
N SER A 203 24.79 -15.32 7.68
CA SER A 203 24.96 -13.92 8.08
C SER A 203 26.26 -13.33 7.55
#